data_AF-W2NII5-F1
#
_entry.id   AF-W2NII5-F1
#
_cell.length_a   1.000
_cell.length_b   1.000
_cell.length_c   1.000
_cell.angle_alpha   90.00
_cell.angle_beta   90.00
_cell.angle_gamma   90.00
#
_symmetry.space_group_name_H-M   'P 1'
#
loop_
_entity.id
_entity.type
_entity.pdbx_description
1 polymer ?
#
loop_
_entity_poly.entity_id
_entity_poly.type
_entity_poly.pdbx_seq_one_letter_code
_entity_poly.pdbx_strand_id
1 'polypeptide(L)'
;MNVVGKGETAFSITARTDVGRFVAHVLSTAPKSALEGAKIPFEAERLSPLQIRDLVEKKLNKKIEVRHVDYEENKKKFDTDFAAFLTTLFEEGRGVAGTEQEVQESVAKFFPDWNPAKYESFIA
;
A
#
# COMPACT_ATOMS: atom_id res chain seq x y z
N MET A 1 11.64 -0.64 -14.92
CA MET A 1 10.39 -0.13 -14.33
C MET A 1 10.36 1.39 -14.43
N ASN A 2 9.18 1.98 -14.55
CA ASN A 2 9.00 3.43 -14.49
C ASN A 2 8.73 3.86 -13.05
N VAL A 3 9.36 4.94 -12.60
CA VAL A 3 9.21 5.52 -11.26
C VAL A 3 8.83 6.99 -11.44
N VAL A 4 7.66 7.39 -10.98
CA VAL A 4 7.23 8.80 -11.04
C VAL A 4 7.88 9.56 -9.90
N GLY A 5 8.43 10.74 -10.19
CA GLY A 5 9.10 11.58 -9.20
C GLY A 5 10.34 10.91 -8.62
N LYS A 6 10.53 11.05 -7.31
CA LYS A 6 11.66 10.47 -6.57
C LYS A 6 11.50 8.97 -6.38
N GLY A 7 10.27 8.48 -6.23
CA GLY A 7 10.00 7.07 -5.95
C GLY A 7 10.42 6.61 -4.55
N GLU A 8 10.62 7.56 -3.65
CA GLU A 8 10.98 7.33 -2.25
C GLU A 8 9.76 7.36 -1.33
N THR A 9 8.63 7.91 -1.80
CA THR A 9 7.40 7.98 -1.03
C THR A 9 6.74 6.61 -0.94
N ALA A 10 6.52 6.15 0.29
CA ALA A 10 5.90 4.86 0.55
C ALA A 10 4.37 4.92 0.46
N PHE A 11 3.76 3.80 0.08
CA PHE A 11 2.32 3.61 0.07
C PHE A 11 1.94 2.28 0.71
N SER A 12 0.70 2.17 1.19
CA SER A 12 0.17 0.97 1.85
C SER A 12 0.02 -0.18 0.86
N ILE A 13 0.49 -1.37 1.26
CA ILE A 13 0.41 -2.59 0.48
C ILE A 13 -0.26 -3.65 1.33
N THR A 14 -1.26 -4.33 0.77
CA THR A 14 -1.91 -5.49 1.37
C THR A 14 -2.36 -6.43 0.26
N ALA A 15 -2.12 -7.73 0.41
CA ALA A 15 -2.60 -8.71 -0.54
C ALA A 15 -4.14 -8.75 -0.57
N ARG A 16 -4.73 -8.90 -1.75
CA ARG A 16 -6.21 -8.95 -1.92
C ARG A 16 -6.88 -9.98 -1.01
N THR A 17 -6.24 -11.15 -0.81
CA THR A 17 -6.73 -12.20 0.07
C THR A 17 -6.72 -11.79 1.54
N ASP A 18 -5.70 -11.05 1.97
CA ASP A 18 -5.58 -10.58 3.35
C ASP A 18 -6.50 -9.40 3.64
N VAL A 19 -6.77 -8.54 2.65
CA VAL A 19 -7.88 -7.57 2.71
C VAL A 19 -9.20 -8.28 2.96
N GLY A 20 -9.52 -9.31 2.17
CA GLY A 20 -10.75 -10.07 2.32
C GLY A 20 -10.87 -10.74 3.70
N ARG A 21 -9.78 -11.34 4.19
CA ARG A 21 -9.72 -11.94 5.53
C ARG A 21 -9.94 -10.91 6.63
N PHE A 22 -9.30 -9.76 6.55
CA PHE A 22 -9.45 -8.70 7.55
C PHE A 22 -10.90 -8.20 7.58
N VAL A 23 -11.45 -7.82 6.42
CA VAL A 23 -12.83 -7.33 6.30
C VAL A 23 -13.83 -8.37 6.82
N ALA A 24 -13.68 -9.64 6.41
CA ALA A 24 -14.57 -10.70 6.87
C ALA A 24 -14.49 -10.91 8.39
N HIS A 25 -13.29 -10.92 8.96
CA HIS A 25 -13.10 -11.03 10.40
C HIS A 25 -13.79 -9.88 11.14
N VAL A 26 -13.42 -8.64 10.83
CA VAL A 26 -13.94 -7.44 11.51
C VAL A 26 -15.47 -7.36 11.46
N LEU A 27 -16.07 -7.63 10.30
CA LEU A 27 -17.54 -7.59 10.16
C LEU A 27 -18.24 -8.72 10.93
N SER A 28 -17.56 -9.84 11.20
CA SER A 28 -18.13 -11.00 11.89
C SER A 28 -17.92 -11.00 13.40
N THR A 29 -16.90 -10.29 13.90
CA THR A 29 -16.49 -10.34 15.32
C THR A 29 -16.71 -9.03 16.05
N ALA A 30 -16.67 -7.88 15.37
CA ALA A 30 -16.85 -6.59 16.00
C ALA A 30 -18.34 -6.30 16.30
N PRO A 31 -18.66 -5.68 17.46
CA PRO A 31 -20.02 -5.24 17.72
C PRO A 31 -20.43 -4.11 16.76
N LYS A 32 -21.71 -4.08 16.36
CA LYS A 32 -22.25 -3.06 15.43
C LYS A 32 -21.92 -1.62 15.85
N SER A 33 -21.97 -1.33 17.15
CA SER A 33 -21.65 -0.01 17.70
C SER A 33 -20.21 0.43 17.47
N ALA A 34 -19.28 -0.53 17.28
CA ALA A 34 -17.89 -0.23 16.94
C ALA A 34 -17.67 -0.03 15.44
N LEU A 35 -18.66 -0.34 14.60
CA LEU A 35 -18.60 -0.27 13.13
C LEU A 35 -19.32 0.96 12.57
N GLU A 36 -20.36 1.44 13.25
CA GLU A 36 -21.19 2.55 12.76
C GLU A 36 -20.36 3.83 12.58
N GLY A 37 -20.20 4.25 11.32
CA GLY A 37 -19.41 5.44 10.94
C GLY A 37 -17.89 5.29 11.15
N ALA A 38 -17.41 4.10 11.52
CA ALA A 38 -16.00 3.89 11.83
C ALA A 38 -15.12 3.90 10.57
N LYS A 39 -13.96 4.54 10.66
CA LYS A 39 -12.84 4.35 9.74
C LYS A 39 -11.85 3.39 10.39
N ILE A 40 -11.58 2.27 9.73
CA ILE A 40 -10.69 1.22 10.24
C ILE A 40 -9.53 1.10 9.25
N PRO A 41 -8.44 1.87 9.42
CA PRO A 41 -7.26 1.73 8.59
C PRO A 41 -6.53 0.42 8.90
N PHE A 42 -6.06 -0.26 7.87
CA PHE A 42 -5.24 -1.46 8.00
C PHE A 42 -4.33 -1.57 6.78
N GLU A 43 -3.14 -2.13 6.99
CA GLU A 43 -2.21 -2.44 5.92
C GLU A 43 -1.29 -3.60 6.33
N ALA A 44 -0.74 -4.35 5.36
CA ALA A 44 0.28 -5.35 5.66
C ALA A 44 1.65 -4.70 5.88
N GLU A 45 1.99 -3.72 5.03
CA GLU A 45 3.22 -2.93 5.12
C GLU A 45 3.15 -1.67 4.26
N ARG A 46 4.18 -0.83 4.35
CA ARG A 46 4.41 0.31 3.45
C ARG A 46 5.73 0.12 2.73
N LEU A 47 5.74 0.29 1.41
CA LEU A 47 6.95 0.29 0.61
C LEU A 47 6.90 1.42 -0.42
N SER A 48 8.05 1.99 -0.73
CA SER A 48 8.22 2.90 -1.87
C SER A 48 8.53 2.12 -3.15
N PRO A 49 8.33 2.73 -4.34
CA PRO A 49 8.75 2.13 -5.61
C PRO A 49 10.21 1.65 -5.63
N LEU A 50 11.14 2.41 -5.03
CA LEU A 50 12.55 2.03 -4.97
C LEU A 50 12.81 0.89 -3.96
N GLN A 51 12.09 0.82 -2.84
CA GLN A 51 12.18 -0.32 -1.93
C GLN A 51 11.62 -1.60 -2.57
N ILE A 52 10.52 -1.50 -3.34
CA ILE A 52 9.97 -2.61 -4.12
C ILE A 52 11.01 -3.12 -5.12
N ARG A 53 11.67 -2.20 -5.87
CA ARG A 53 12.77 -2.57 -6.76
C ARG A 53 13.83 -3.38 -6.01
N ASP A 54 14.30 -2.87 -4.88
CA ASP A 54 15.39 -3.50 -4.13
C ASP A 54 15.03 -4.91 -3.63
N LEU A 55 13.79 -5.11 -3.18
CA LEU A 55 13.28 -6.43 -2.81
C LEU A 55 13.28 -7.40 -4.01
N VAL A 56 12.82 -6.93 -5.17
CA VAL A 56 12.77 -7.76 -6.39
C VAL A 56 14.17 -8.08 -6.89
N GLU A 57 15.08 -7.10 -6.92
CA GLU A 57 16.47 -7.33 -7.36
C GLU A 57 17.17 -8.33 -6.45
N LYS A 58 17.00 -8.18 -5.13
CA LYS A 58 17.58 -9.08 -4.13
C LYS A 58 17.04 -10.50 -4.30
N LYS A 59 15.72 -10.66 -4.41
CA LYS A 59 15.10 -11.99 -4.45
C LYS A 59 15.34 -12.72 -5.77
N LEU A 60 15.36 -12.00 -6.89
CA LEU A 60 15.55 -12.60 -8.21
C LEU A 60 16.99 -12.59 -8.70
N ASN A 61 17.90 -11.95 -7.96
CA ASN A 61 19.29 -11.71 -8.35
C ASN A 61 19.42 -11.10 -9.77
N LYS A 62 18.55 -10.14 -10.08
CA LYS A 62 18.48 -9.46 -11.39
C LYS A 62 18.38 -7.96 -11.19
N LYS A 63 19.11 -7.19 -12.00
CA LYS A 63 19.01 -5.73 -12.00
C LYS A 63 17.80 -5.25 -12.80
N ILE A 64 17.10 -4.27 -12.24
CA ILE A 64 15.95 -3.62 -12.86
C ILE A 64 16.37 -2.21 -13.26
N GLU A 65 16.35 -1.94 -14.56
CA GLU A 65 16.53 -0.58 -15.07
C GLU A 65 15.39 0.32 -14.55
N VAL A 66 15.73 1.41 -13.84
CA VAL A 66 14.76 2.41 -13.37
C VAL A 66 14.75 3.57 -14.35
N ARG A 67 13.56 3.93 -14.83
CA ARG A 67 13.33 5.14 -15.63
C ARG A 67 12.47 6.10 -14.82
N HIS A 68 13.06 7.24 -14.47
CA HIS A 68 12.31 8.28 -13.78
C HIS A 68 11.39 8.99 -14.78
N VAL A 69 10.13 9.13 -14.38
CA VAL A 69 9.11 9.92 -15.06
C VAL A 69 8.94 11.20 -14.26
N ASP A 70 9.00 12.34 -14.96
CA ASP A 70 8.80 13.64 -14.32
C ASP A 70 7.41 13.71 -13.65
N TYR A 71 7.39 14.19 -12.41
CA TYR A 71 6.17 14.24 -11.60
C TYR A 71 5.13 15.21 -12.19
N GLU A 72 5.55 16.40 -12.64
CA GLU A 72 4.63 17.41 -13.17
C GLU A 72 4.05 16.97 -14.52
N GLU A 73 4.87 16.36 -15.38
CA GLU A 73 4.37 15.77 -16.64
C GLU A 73 3.42 14.60 -16.40
N ASN A 74 3.67 13.76 -15.39
CA ASN A 74 2.74 12.70 -15.00
C ASN A 74 1.41 13.30 -14.51
N LYS A 75 1.49 14.30 -13.63
CA LYS A 75 0.32 14.94 -13.00
C LYS A 75 -0.60 15.63 -14.00
N LYS A 76 -0.11 16.12 -15.14
CA LYS A 76 -0.96 16.65 -16.22
C LYS A 76 -2.00 15.63 -16.74
N LYS A 77 -1.73 14.33 -16.56
CA LYS A 77 -2.62 13.24 -16.97
C LYS A 77 -3.47 12.68 -15.83
N PHE A 78 -3.45 13.32 -14.66
CA PHE A 78 -4.11 12.83 -13.45
C PHE A 78 -5.59 12.48 -13.66
N ASP A 79 -6.32 13.31 -14.40
CA ASP A 79 -7.76 13.12 -14.63
C ASP A 79 -8.08 12.19 -15.81
N THR A 80 -7.09 11.77 -16.60
CA THR A 80 -7.29 11.07 -17.87
C THR A 80 -6.57 9.74 -18.00
N ASP A 81 -5.57 9.48 -17.16
CA ASP A 81 -4.80 8.24 -17.13
C ASP A 81 -4.79 7.66 -15.71
N PHE A 82 -5.31 6.44 -15.56
CA PHE A 82 -5.44 5.80 -14.25
C PHE A 82 -4.08 5.49 -13.60
N ALA A 83 -3.05 5.17 -14.38
CA ALA A 83 -1.72 4.95 -13.84
C ALA A 83 -1.15 6.27 -13.34
N ALA A 84 -1.29 7.35 -14.12
CA ALA A 84 -0.87 8.68 -13.72
C ALA A 84 -1.59 9.18 -12.46
N PHE A 85 -2.90 8.95 -12.37
CA PHE A 85 -3.70 9.19 -11.17
C PHE A 85 -3.08 8.53 -9.94
N LEU A 86 -2.88 7.21 -9.98
CA LEU A 86 -2.34 6.44 -8.85
C LEU A 86 -0.92 6.87 -8.49
N THR A 87 -0.03 7.00 -9.47
CA THR A 87 1.37 7.33 -9.20
C THR A 87 1.54 8.76 -8.70
N THR A 88 0.69 9.70 -9.12
CA THR A 88 0.65 11.05 -8.53
C THR A 88 0.19 10.98 -7.07
N LEU A 89 -0.86 10.21 -6.75
CA LEU A 89 -1.28 10.03 -5.34
C LEU A 89 -0.17 9.42 -4.48
N PHE A 90 0.57 8.45 -5.00
CA PHE A 90 1.67 7.81 -4.27
C PHE A 90 2.81 8.78 -4.03
N GLU A 91 3.26 9.52 -5.06
CA GLU A 91 4.35 10.48 -4.91
C GLU A 91 3.95 11.65 -3.96
N GLU A 92 2.69 12.08 -3.97
CA GLU A 92 2.13 13.07 -3.03
C GLU A 92 1.95 12.54 -1.59
N GLY A 93 2.28 11.27 -1.31
CA GLY A 93 2.14 10.67 0.02
C GLY A 93 0.71 10.34 0.42
N ARG A 94 -0.21 10.31 -0.54
CA ARG A 94 -1.65 10.04 -0.35
C ARG A 94 -2.00 8.57 -0.57
N GLY A 95 -1.00 7.72 -0.81
CA GLY A 95 -1.14 6.27 -0.97
C GLY A 95 -1.21 5.47 0.34
N VAL A 96 -1.38 6.13 1.49
CA VAL A 96 -1.39 5.45 2.81
C VAL A 96 -2.81 5.34 3.38
N ALA A 97 -3.09 4.25 4.09
CA ALA A 97 -4.39 3.99 4.71
C ALA A 97 -4.69 4.90 5.92
N GLY A 98 -3.65 5.45 6.55
CA GLY A 98 -3.69 6.33 7.72
C GLY A 98 -2.28 6.58 8.24
N THR A 99 -2.13 7.14 9.43
CA THR A 99 -0.84 7.14 10.14
C THR A 99 -0.46 5.71 10.55
N GLU A 100 0.83 5.45 10.78
CA GLU A 100 1.29 4.13 11.24
C GLU A 100 0.64 3.75 12.58
N GLN A 101 0.49 4.73 13.47
CA GLN A 101 -0.17 4.54 14.76
C GLN A 101 -1.64 4.14 14.59
N GLU A 102 -2.42 4.86 13.77
CA GLU A 102 -3.84 4.54 13.55
C GLU A 102 -4.02 3.12 12.97
N VAL A 103 -3.13 2.71 12.07
CA VAL A 103 -3.12 1.35 11.50
C VAL A 103 -2.83 0.32 12.60
N GLN A 104 -1.79 0.53 13.40
CA GLN A 104 -1.41 -0.41 14.47
C GLN A 104 -2.52 -0.55 15.52
N GLU A 105 -3.10 0.57 15.96
CA GLU A 105 -4.21 0.60 16.91
C GLU A 105 -5.45 -0.11 16.34
N SER A 106 -5.74 0.09 15.05
CA SER A 106 -6.89 -0.55 14.39
C SER A 106 -6.71 -2.06 14.28
N VAL A 107 -5.53 -2.53 13.88
CA VAL A 107 -5.22 -3.97 13.82
C VAL A 107 -5.28 -4.58 15.22
N ALA A 108 -4.63 -3.98 16.22
CA ALA A 108 -4.65 -4.47 17.60
C ALA A 108 -6.07 -4.55 18.19
N LYS A 109 -6.94 -3.60 17.84
CA LYS A 109 -8.32 -3.55 18.30
C LYS A 109 -9.21 -4.59 17.62
N PHE A 110 -9.12 -4.71 16.29
CA PHE A 110 -10.12 -5.42 15.50
C PHE A 110 -9.67 -6.81 15.05
N PHE A 111 -8.37 -7.06 14.93
CA PHE A 111 -7.83 -8.37 14.54
C PHE A 111 -6.35 -8.50 14.99
N PRO A 112 -6.07 -8.65 16.29
CA PRO A 112 -4.70 -8.60 16.84
C PRO A 112 -3.78 -9.70 16.30
N ASP A 113 -4.35 -10.86 15.95
CA ASP A 113 -3.60 -11.98 15.36
C ASP A 113 -3.54 -11.92 13.82
N TRP A 114 -3.92 -10.80 13.22
CA TRP A 114 -3.83 -10.62 11.77
C TRP A 114 -2.38 -10.62 11.32
N ASN A 115 -2.01 -11.67 10.60
CA ASN A 115 -0.66 -11.87 10.06
C ASN A 115 -0.70 -11.88 8.53
N PRO A 116 -0.82 -10.71 7.88
CA PRO A 116 -0.92 -10.62 6.43
C PRO A 116 0.41 -10.95 5.74
N ALA A 117 0.32 -11.47 4.52
CA ALA A 117 1.49 -11.77 3.71
C ALA A 117 2.22 -10.48 3.30
N LYS A 118 3.55 -10.49 3.43
CA LYS A 118 4.42 -9.39 2.97
C LYS A 118 4.62 -9.44 1.46
N TYR A 119 4.84 -8.29 0.84
CA TYR A 119 5.08 -8.09 -0.59
C TYR A 119 6.16 -9.04 -1.12
N GLU A 120 7.25 -9.21 -0.37
CA GLU A 120 8.35 -10.10 -0.75
C GLU A 120 7.87 -11.53 -1.02
N SER A 121 6.83 -12.02 -0.34
CA SER A 121 6.29 -13.37 -0.57
C SER A 121 5.67 -13.56 -1.96
N PHE A 122 5.28 -12.48 -2.64
CA PHE A 122 4.63 -12.50 -3.96
C PHE A 122 5.58 -12.34 -5.14
N ILE A 123 6.86 -12.05 -4.89
CA ILE A 123 7.89 -11.98 -5.93
C ILE A 123 8.24 -13.42 -6.35
N ALA A 124 8.08 -13.75 -7.63
CA ALA A 124 8.29 -15.08 -8.19
C ALA A 124 9.58 -15.18 -9.01
#